data_AF-A0A8H6N4X8-F1
#
_entry.id   AF-A0A8H6N4X8-F1
#
_cell.length_a   1.000
_cell.length_b   1.000
_cell.length_c   1.000
_cell.angle_alpha   90.00
_cell.angle_beta   90.00
_cell.angle_gamma   90.00
#
_symmetry.space_group_name_H-M   'P 1'
#
loop_
_entity.id
_entity.type
_entity.pdbx_description
1 polymer ?
#
loop_
_entity_poly.entity_id
_entity_poly.type
_entity_poly.pdbx_seq_one_letter_code
_entity_poly.pdbx_strand_id
1 'polypeptide(L)'
;MDPMEPEQTPFSSVTAHTSKIQRHYQALLDQSTPFVLYRWISTGLFLIIFFARVFLAQGWYIVAYALGIYLLNLFLAFLQPKFDPSNEALDNEMEDGSVGTLPTKQDEEFRPFIRRLPEFKFWYWATRAILIAFFCSWWEIFNVPVFWPVLVMYWFILFFLTMRKQIQHMIKYRYVPFTFGKKNYAKNSS
;
A
#
# COMPACT_ATOMS: atom_id res chain seq x y z
N MET A 1 26.04 -22.66 44.02
CA MET A 1 25.06 -21.59 43.86
C MET A 1 24.17 -22.00 42.71
N ASP A 2 22.93 -22.39 42.99
CA ASP A 2 21.97 -22.72 41.94
C ASP A 2 21.69 -21.46 41.10
N PRO A 3 21.60 -21.58 39.77
CA PRO A 3 21.23 -20.45 38.93
C PRO A 3 19.76 -20.12 39.23
N MET A 4 19.53 -18.93 39.76
CA MET A 4 18.19 -18.39 40.00
C MET A 4 17.38 -18.47 38.69
N GLU A 5 16.29 -19.23 38.69
CA GLU A 5 15.35 -19.25 37.58
C GLU A 5 14.82 -17.82 37.35
N PRO A 6 14.73 -17.33 36.10
CA PRO A 6 14.27 -15.99 35.84
C PRO A 6 12.81 -15.85 36.30
N GLU A 7 12.57 -14.97 37.27
CA GLU A 7 11.26 -14.62 37.80
C GLU A 7 10.27 -14.36 36.65
N GLN A 8 9.22 -15.17 36.55
CA GLN A 8 8.16 -15.03 35.57
C GLN A 8 7.29 -13.82 35.91
N THR A 9 7.74 -12.64 35.49
CA THR A 9 6.96 -11.40 35.65
C THR A 9 5.66 -11.46 34.82
N PRO A 10 4.54 -10.87 35.26
CA PRO A 10 3.29 -10.85 34.50
C PRO A 10 3.43 -10.17 33.12
N PHE A 11 4.43 -9.30 32.94
CA PHE A 11 4.78 -8.75 31.64
C PHE A 11 5.45 -9.79 30.72
N SER A 12 6.31 -10.67 31.26
CA SER A 12 6.95 -11.73 30.47
C SER A 12 5.96 -12.76 29.92
N SER A 13 4.90 -13.07 30.68
CA SER A 13 3.83 -13.96 30.21
C SER A 13 2.97 -13.29 29.12
N VAL A 14 2.58 -12.03 29.29
CA VAL A 14 1.85 -11.26 28.25
C VAL A 14 2.66 -11.12 26.96
N THR A 15 3.97 -10.85 27.06
CA THR A 15 4.86 -10.80 25.89
C THR A 15 4.99 -12.18 25.23
N ALA A 16 5.11 -13.25 26.02
CA ALA A 16 5.16 -14.61 25.49
C ALA A 16 3.86 -15.01 24.76
N HIS A 17 2.68 -14.69 25.30
CA HIS A 17 1.39 -14.96 24.66
C HIS A 17 1.20 -14.13 23.38
N THR A 18 1.57 -12.85 23.40
CA THR A 18 1.51 -11.95 22.24
C THR A 18 2.41 -12.47 21.10
N SER A 19 3.63 -12.93 21.43
CA SER A 19 4.56 -13.48 20.44
C SER A 19 4.04 -14.76 19.77
N LYS A 20 3.32 -15.61 20.51
CA LYS A 20 2.70 -16.83 19.99
C LYS A 20 1.56 -16.51 19.02
N ILE A 21 0.70 -15.56 19.38
CA ILE A 21 -0.42 -15.10 18.52
C ILE A 21 0.13 -14.49 17.23
N GLN A 22 1.15 -13.63 17.33
CA GLN A 22 1.76 -13.00 16.16
C GLN A 22 2.39 -14.04 15.22
N ARG A 23 3.08 -15.06 15.76
CA ARG A 23 3.63 -16.16 14.95
C ARG A 23 2.55 -16.95 14.24
N HIS A 24 1.46 -17.28 14.93
CA HIS A 24 0.35 -18.03 14.33
C HIS A 24 -0.37 -17.21 13.25
N TYR A 25 -0.61 -15.92 13.51
CA TYR A 25 -1.15 -15.00 12.54
C TYR A 25 -0.27 -14.89 11.29
N GLN A 26 1.05 -14.77 11.47
CA GLN A 26 1.99 -14.75 10.36
C GLN A 26 1.99 -16.08 9.60
N ALA A 27 1.92 -17.22 10.28
CA ALA A 27 1.84 -18.53 9.62
C ALA A 27 0.58 -18.68 8.75
N LEU A 28 -0.58 -18.20 9.22
CA LEU A 28 -1.82 -18.18 8.44
C LEU A 28 -1.72 -17.25 7.22
N LEU A 29 -1.09 -16.09 7.38
CA LEU A 29 -0.83 -15.18 6.27
C LEU A 29 0.08 -15.84 5.23
N ASP A 30 1.16 -16.49 5.67
CA ASP A 30 2.11 -17.16 4.79
C ASP A 30 1.43 -18.29 4.01
N GLN A 31 0.51 -19.04 4.63
CA GLN A 31 -0.30 -20.07 3.97
C GLN A 31 -1.26 -19.50 2.89
N SER A 32 -1.69 -18.25 3.03
CA SER A 32 -2.56 -17.57 2.05
C SER A 32 -1.81 -17.00 0.84
N THR A 33 -0.48 -16.89 0.92
CA THR A 33 0.40 -16.33 -0.11
C THR A 33 0.18 -16.91 -1.51
N PRO A 34 0.14 -18.26 -1.73
CA PRO A 34 0.06 -18.84 -3.07
C PRO A 34 -1.28 -18.59 -3.77
N PHE A 35 -2.35 -18.29 -3.02
CA PHE A 35 -3.71 -18.17 -3.57
C PHE A 35 -4.01 -16.76 -4.10
N VAL A 36 -3.17 -16.25 -5.00
CA VAL A 36 -3.25 -14.88 -5.55
C VAL A 36 -4.65 -14.58 -6.10
N LEU A 37 -5.18 -15.44 -6.97
CA LEU A 37 -6.47 -15.21 -7.63
C LEU A 37 -7.63 -15.12 -6.62
N TYR A 38 -7.70 -16.05 -5.67
CA TYR A 38 -8.76 -16.06 -4.66
C TYR A 38 -8.70 -14.85 -3.74
N ARG A 39 -7.48 -14.40 -3.37
CA ARG A 39 -7.25 -13.19 -2.59
C ARG A 39 -7.79 -11.94 -3.27
N TRP A 40 -7.52 -11.78 -4.57
CA TRP A 40 -8.01 -10.62 -5.32
C TRP A 40 -9.51 -10.69 -5.60
N ILE A 41 -10.06 -11.88 -5.89
CA ILE A 41 -11.51 -12.05 -6.04
C ILE A 41 -12.23 -11.71 -4.74
N SER A 42 -11.77 -12.19 -3.58
CA SER A 42 -12.40 -11.88 -2.30
C SER A 42 -12.37 -10.37 -2.01
N THR A 43 -11.25 -9.71 -2.32
CA THR A 43 -11.10 -8.26 -2.13
C THR A 43 -12.02 -7.47 -3.05
N GLY A 44 -12.10 -7.86 -4.32
CA GLY A 44 -13.04 -7.27 -5.28
C GLY A 44 -14.49 -7.45 -4.84
N LEU A 45 -14.84 -8.64 -4.33
CA LEU A 45 -16.17 -8.92 -3.79
C LEU A 45 -16.50 -8.01 -2.60
N PHE A 46 -15.62 -7.90 -1.60
CA PHE A 46 -15.83 -6.99 -0.47
C PHE A 46 -15.96 -5.54 -0.90
N LEU A 47 -15.16 -5.10 -1.88
CA LEU A 47 -15.23 -3.75 -2.42
C LEU A 47 -16.58 -3.48 -3.11
N ILE A 48 -17.07 -4.43 -3.92
CA ILE A 48 -18.37 -4.35 -4.58
C ILE A 48 -19.50 -4.29 -3.56
N ILE A 49 -19.48 -5.15 -2.53
CA ILE A 49 -20.50 -5.16 -1.48
C ILE A 49 -20.49 -3.82 -0.71
N PHE A 50 -19.31 -3.27 -0.41
CA PHE A 50 -19.18 -1.95 0.22
C PHE A 50 -19.79 -0.83 -0.64
N PHE A 51 -19.45 -0.77 -1.93
CA PHE A 51 -20.02 0.23 -2.82
C PHE A 51 -21.52 0.05 -2.98
N ALA A 52 -22.01 -1.18 -3.17
CA ALA A 52 -23.44 -1.47 -3.24
C ALA A 52 -24.16 -0.98 -1.98
N ARG A 53 -23.59 -1.18 -0.80
CA ARG A 53 -24.11 -0.66 0.47
C ARG A 53 -24.19 0.87 0.46
N VAL A 54 -23.11 1.56 0.09
CA VAL A 54 -23.07 3.04 0.02
C VAL A 54 -24.10 3.59 -0.98
N PHE A 55 -24.23 2.98 -2.16
CA PHE A 55 -25.18 3.39 -3.19
C PHE A 55 -26.64 3.09 -2.80
N LEU A 56 -26.94 1.94 -2.20
CA LEU A 56 -28.32 1.63 -1.79
C LEU A 56 -28.75 2.47 -0.58
N ALA A 57 -27.84 2.74 0.34
CA ALA A 57 -28.12 3.51 1.55
C ALA A 57 -28.01 5.03 1.37
N GLN A 58 -27.45 5.48 0.23
CA GLN A 58 -27.25 6.89 -0.11
C GLN A 58 -26.53 7.68 1.00
N GLY A 59 -25.49 7.10 1.62
CA GLY A 59 -24.78 7.68 2.77
C GLY A 59 -23.33 7.20 2.92
N TRP A 60 -22.65 7.66 3.97
CA TRP A 60 -21.24 7.30 4.28
C TRP A 60 -20.23 7.68 3.18
N TYR A 61 -20.53 8.75 2.42
CA TYR A 61 -19.69 9.23 1.32
C TYR A 61 -18.27 9.63 1.77
N ILE A 62 -18.13 10.16 2.99
CA ILE A 62 -16.82 10.49 3.56
C ILE A 62 -15.98 9.22 3.76
N VAL A 63 -16.58 8.14 4.25
CA VAL A 63 -15.90 6.85 4.45
C VAL A 63 -15.46 6.29 3.10
N ALA A 64 -16.33 6.33 2.09
CA ALA A 64 -16.01 5.90 0.73
C ALA A 64 -14.89 6.75 0.11
N TYR A 65 -14.91 8.06 0.33
CA TYR A 65 -13.90 8.99 -0.14
C TYR A 65 -12.53 8.74 0.52
N ALA A 66 -12.50 8.56 1.85
CA ALA A 66 -11.28 8.22 2.58
C ALA A 66 -10.70 6.89 2.12
N LEU A 67 -11.54 5.87 1.90
CA LEU A 67 -11.12 4.60 1.30
C LEU A 67 -10.52 4.82 -0.09
N GLY A 68 -11.16 5.63 -0.93
CA GLY A 68 -10.69 5.94 -2.28
C GLY A 68 -9.32 6.62 -2.31
N ILE A 69 -9.09 7.60 -1.44
CA ILE A 69 -7.78 8.26 -1.31
C ILE A 69 -6.74 7.25 -0.80
N TYR A 70 -7.09 6.45 0.21
CA TYR A 70 -6.18 5.47 0.78
C TYR A 70 -5.74 4.43 -0.26
N LEU A 71 -6.67 3.89 -1.05
CA LEU A 71 -6.37 2.96 -2.13
C LEU A 71 -5.50 3.60 -3.22
N LEU A 72 -5.74 4.88 -3.53
CA LEU A 72 -4.90 5.63 -4.46
C LEU A 72 -3.47 5.81 -3.92
N ASN A 73 -3.32 6.14 -2.64
CA ASN A 73 -2.01 6.24 -1.99
C ASN A 73 -1.27 4.88 -2.01
N LEU A 74 -1.99 3.79 -1.75
CA LEU A 74 -1.43 2.45 -1.81
C LEU A 74 -0.99 2.08 -3.24
N PHE A 75 -1.77 2.51 -4.24
CA PHE A 75 -1.44 2.34 -5.65
C PHE A 75 -0.21 3.15 -6.05
N LEU A 76 -0.10 4.39 -5.57
CA LEU A 76 1.10 5.21 -5.78
C LEU A 76 2.34 4.56 -5.17
N ALA A 77 2.24 4.08 -3.92
CA ALA A 77 3.32 3.35 -3.25
C ALA A 77 3.69 2.04 -3.96
N PHE A 78 2.76 1.40 -4.67
CA PHE A 78 3.04 0.24 -5.50
C PHE A 78 3.82 0.61 -6.78
N LEU A 79 3.56 1.77 -7.36
CA LEU A 79 4.24 2.26 -8.57
C LEU A 79 5.61 2.88 -8.28
N GLN A 80 5.90 3.26 -7.04
CA GLN A 80 7.19 3.85 -6.65
C GLN A 80 8.28 2.78 -6.44
N PRO A 81 9.53 3.04 -6.87
CA PRO A 81 10.67 2.18 -6.55
C PRO A 81 10.94 2.22 -5.04
N LYS A 82 11.48 1.12 -4.50
CA LYS A 82 11.89 1.06 -3.09
C LYS A 82 13.03 2.04 -2.76
N PHE A 83 13.90 2.31 -3.72
CA PHE A 83 15.01 3.24 -3.62
C PHE A 83 14.84 4.27 -4.72
N ASP A 84 14.33 5.45 -4.35
CA ASP A 84 14.13 6.56 -5.27
C ASP A 84 15.01 7.73 -4.83
N PRO A 85 16.01 8.17 -5.62
CA PRO A 85 16.80 9.36 -5.32
C PRO A 85 15.94 10.62 -5.14
N SER A 86 14.75 10.64 -5.72
CA SER A 86 13.81 11.76 -5.56
C SER A 86 12.98 11.70 -4.29
N ASN A 87 12.85 10.55 -3.61
CA ASN A 87 12.18 10.51 -2.30
C ASN A 87 13.08 11.17 -1.25
N GLU A 88 14.40 11.02 -1.35
CA GLU A 88 15.33 11.83 -0.55
C GLU A 88 15.18 13.31 -0.90
N ALA A 89 15.03 13.67 -2.19
CA ALA A 89 14.82 15.05 -2.59
C ALA A 89 13.44 15.62 -2.18
N LEU A 90 12.38 14.82 -2.18
CA LEU A 90 11.01 15.24 -1.87
C LEU A 90 10.73 15.27 -0.37
N ASP A 91 11.35 14.37 0.41
CA ASP A 91 11.44 14.49 1.87
C ASP A 91 12.26 15.74 2.25
N ASN A 92 13.37 16.02 1.55
CA ASN A 92 14.15 17.26 1.75
C ASN A 92 13.40 18.55 1.27
N GLU A 93 12.66 18.51 0.15
CA GLU A 93 11.89 19.66 -0.36
C GLU A 93 10.67 20.00 0.51
N MET A 94 10.15 19.03 1.27
CA MET A 94 9.13 19.28 2.30
C MET A 94 9.73 19.86 3.59
N GLU A 95 11.04 19.71 3.83
CA GLU A 95 11.71 20.09 5.08
C GLU A 95 12.57 21.36 4.96
N ASP A 96 13.10 21.71 3.79
CA ASP A 96 13.95 22.90 3.67
C ASP A 96 13.95 23.52 2.26
N GLY A 97 13.65 24.81 2.20
CA GLY A 97 13.68 25.63 0.98
C GLY A 97 15.09 26.02 0.57
N SER A 98 16.03 25.08 0.48
CA SER A 98 17.42 25.34 0.09
C SER A 98 17.82 24.61 -1.20
N VAL A 99 18.47 25.38 -2.08
CA VAL A 99 18.80 25.05 -3.46
C VAL A 99 20.13 24.29 -3.51
N GLY A 100 20.14 23.17 -4.23
CA GLY A 100 21.26 22.85 -5.13
C GLY A 100 22.15 21.67 -4.74
N THR A 101 22.08 20.62 -5.55
CA THR A 101 23.25 19.78 -5.85
C THR A 101 23.32 19.55 -7.36
N LEU A 102 24.47 19.90 -7.96
CA LEU A 102 24.72 19.79 -9.40
C LEU A 102 24.63 18.32 -9.88
N PRO A 103 24.06 18.05 -11.08
CA PRO A 103 23.92 16.70 -11.60
C PRO A 103 25.21 16.25 -12.32
N THR A 104 26.07 15.52 -11.60
CA THR A 104 27.16 14.76 -12.20
C THR A 104 26.99 13.29 -11.85
N LYS A 105 26.39 12.54 -12.79
CA LYS A 105 26.66 11.12 -13.08
C LYS A 105 25.74 10.64 -14.20
N GLN A 106 26.21 10.87 -15.42
CA GLN A 106 25.99 9.93 -16.52
C GLN A 106 26.58 8.59 -16.05
N ASP A 107 25.88 7.48 -16.32
CA ASP A 107 26.23 6.09 -15.94
C ASP A 107 25.75 5.61 -14.57
N GLU A 108 24.43 5.49 -14.37
CA GLU A 108 23.88 4.56 -13.37
C GLU A 108 23.06 3.46 -14.05
N GLU A 109 23.78 2.37 -14.31
CA GLU A 109 23.38 0.97 -14.26
C GLU A 109 21.92 0.69 -13.83
N PHE A 110 21.23 -0.08 -14.68
CA PHE A 110 19.84 -0.51 -14.53
C PHE A 110 19.66 -1.34 -13.24
N ARG A 111 19.32 -0.69 -12.13
CA ARG A 111 18.98 -1.39 -10.88
C ARG A 111 17.63 -2.11 -11.05
N PRO A 112 17.51 -3.42 -10.77
CA PRO A 112 16.24 -4.13 -10.85
C PRO A 112 15.18 -3.40 -10.04
N PHE A 113 14.04 -3.08 -10.66
CA PHE A 113 12.94 -2.39 -9.98
C PHE A 113 12.37 -3.28 -8.87
N ILE A 114 12.82 -3.04 -7.64
CA ILE A 114 12.18 -3.61 -6.45
C ILE A 114 11.05 -2.65 -6.08
N ARG A 115 9.81 -3.09 -6.27
CA ARG A 115 8.61 -2.36 -5.86
C ARG A 115 8.71 -2.00 -4.38
N ARG A 116 8.39 -0.74 -4.00
CA ARG A 116 8.37 -0.31 -2.60
C ARG A 116 7.39 -1.13 -1.77
N LEU A 117 6.25 -1.48 -2.36
CA LEU A 117 5.23 -2.33 -1.74
C LEU A 117 5.09 -3.68 -2.47
N PRO A 118 5.44 -4.82 -1.81
CA PRO A 118 5.14 -6.14 -2.33
C PRO A 118 3.63 -6.33 -2.55
N GLU A 119 3.25 -7.06 -3.60
CA GLU A 119 1.85 -7.31 -3.95
C GLU A 119 1.04 -7.89 -2.79
N PHE A 120 1.63 -8.82 -2.03
CA PHE A 120 0.97 -9.41 -0.86
C PHE A 120 0.62 -8.35 0.20
N LYS A 121 1.54 -7.41 0.46
CA LYS A 121 1.28 -6.31 1.39
C LYS A 121 0.24 -5.34 0.82
N PHE A 122 0.31 -5.02 -0.48
CA PHE A 122 -0.73 -4.22 -1.14
C PHE A 122 -2.11 -4.83 -0.92
N TRP A 123 -2.26 -6.12 -1.25
CA TRP A 123 -3.50 -6.84 -1.07
C TRP A 123 -3.96 -6.78 0.40
N TYR A 124 -3.09 -7.13 1.34
CA TYR A 124 -3.42 -7.16 2.77
C TYR A 124 -3.90 -5.81 3.30
N TRP A 125 -3.19 -4.72 2.97
CA TRP A 125 -3.56 -3.37 3.39
C TRP A 125 -4.86 -2.90 2.73
N ALA A 126 -5.05 -3.19 1.43
CA ALA A 126 -6.27 -2.87 0.72
C ALA A 126 -7.49 -3.60 1.31
N THR A 127 -7.42 -4.92 1.46
CA THR A 127 -8.50 -5.73 2.02
C THR A 127 -8.84 -5.29 3.43
N ARG A 128 -7.84 -5.03 4.28
CA ARG A 128 -8.05 -4.54 5.64
C ARG A 128 -8.74 -3.18 5.67
N ALA A 129 -8.33 -2.24 4.81
CA ALA A 129 -8.96 -0.93 4.71
C ALA A 129 -10.42 -1.02 4.23
N ILE A 130 -10.70 -1.89 3.24
CA ILE A 130 -12.05 -2.13 2.75
C ILE A 130 -12.93 -2.72 3.86
N LEU A 131 -12.43 -3.70 4.62
CA LEU A 131 -13.18 -4.28 5.74
C LEU A 131 -13.45 -3.23 6.82
N ILE A 132 -12.47 -2.39 7.18
CA ILE A 132 -12.68 -1.30 8.14
C ILE A 132 -13.71 -0.30 7.62
N ALA A 133 -13.61 0.14 6.36
CA ALA A 133 -14.56 1.07 5.75
C ALA A 133 -15.98 0.48 5.69
N PHE A 134 -16.07 -0.81 5.36
CA PHE A 134 -17.28 -1.60 5.47
C PHE A 134 -17.79 -1.46 6.90
N PHE A 135 -17.01 -1.86 7.92
CA PHE A 135 -17.42 -1.80 9.33
C PHE A 135 -17.91 -0.41 9.75
N CYS A 136 -17.18 0.65 9.40
CA CYS A 136 -17.57 2.04 9.65
C CYS A 136 -18.93 2.42 9.03
N SER A 137 -19.36 1.76 7.95
CA SER A 137 -20.65 2.01 7.30
C SER A 137 -21.89 1.49 8.03
N TRP A 138 -21.72 0.77 9.15
CA TRP A 138 -22.83 0.41 10.06
C TRP A 138 -23.10 1.44 11.15
N TRP A 139 -22.17 2.35 11.41
CA TRP A 139 -22.35 3.36 12.45
C TRP A 139 -22.70 4.71 11.85
N GLU A 140 -23.74 5.35 12.38
CA GLU A 140 -24.21 6.65 11.92
C GLU A 140 -23.25 7.80 12.25
N ILE A 141 -22.34 7.60 13.23
CA ILE A 141 -21.32 8.59 13.62
C ILE A 141 -20.45 8.99 12.42
N PHE A 142 -20.21 8.08 11.47
CA PHE A 142 -19.41 8.34 10.27
C PHE A 142 -20.26 8.82 9.08
N ASN A 143 -21.57 8.97 9.25
CA ASN A 143 -22.50 9.40 8.20
C ASN A 143 -22.77 10.90 8.32
N VAL A 144 -21.89 11.72 7.75
CA VAL A 144 -22.04 13.17 7.72
C VAL A 144 -22.65 13.59 6.37
N PRO A 145 -23.71 14.43 6.36
CA PRO A 145 -24.30 14.92 5.12
C PRO A 145 -23.29 15.80 4.37
N VAL A 146 -22.92 15.38 3.16
CA VAL A 146 -21.96 16.07 2.30
C VAL A 146 -22.41 15.97 0.85
N PHE A 147 -22.08 16.98 0.05
CA PHE A 147 -22.33 16.96 -1.39
C PHE A 147 -21.34 16.01 -2.10
N TRP A 148 -21.71 14.73 -2.16
CA TRP A 148 -20.87 13.65 -2.68
C TRP A 148 -20.39 13.80 -4.13
N PRO A 149 -21.11 14.45 -5.08
CA PRO A 149 -20.60 14.61 -6.44
C PRO A 149 -19.31 15.43 -6.48
N VAL A 150 -19.17 16.43 -5.60
CA VAL A 150 -17.95 17.23 -5.48
C VAL A 150 -16.79 16.38 -4.97
N LEU A 151 -17.01 15.46 -4.01
CA LEU A 151 -15.98 14.54 -3.54
C LEU A 151 -15.47 13.62 -4.67
N VAL A 152 -16.38 13.11 -5.49
CA VAL A 152 -16.03 12.28 -6.66
C VAL A 152 -15.20 13.09 -7.66
N MET A 153 -15.60 14.33 -7.95
CA MET A 153 -14.84 15.24 -8.81
C MET A 153 -13.43 15.49 -8.27
N TYR A 154 -13.29 15.80 -6.98
CA TYR A 154 -11.98 15.97 -6.34
C TYR A 154 -11.14 14.70 -6.42
N TRP A 155 -11.74 13.54 -6.18
CA TRP A 155 -11.03 12.26 -6.29
C TRP A 155 -10.48 12.05 -7.70
N PHE A 156 -11.28 12.29 -8.74
CA PHE A 156 -10.80 12.16 -10.12
C PHE A 156 -9.69 13.17 -10.46
N ILE A 157 -9.86 14.44 -10.10
CA ILE A 157 -8.83 15.46 -10.32
C ILE A 157 -7.52 15.05 -9.64
N LEU A 158 -7.57 14.67 -8.37
CA LEU A 158 -6.42 14.22 -7.60
C LEU A 158 -5.80 12.96 -8.21
N PHE A 159 -6.63 11.98 -8.62
CA PHE A 159 -6.19 10.77 -9.30
C PHE A 159 -5.40 11.09 -10.57
N PHE A 160 -5.97 11.89 -11.48
CA PHE A 160 -5.31 12.22 -12.74
C PHE A 160 -4.05 13.06 -12.55
N LEU A 161 -4.05 14.04 -11.64
CA LEU A 161 -2.87 14.83 -11.33
C LEU A 161 -1.74 13.97 -10.73
N THR A 162 -2.08 13.12 -9.76
CA THR A 162 -1.13 12.21 -9.10
C THR A 162 -0.56 11.20 -10.10
N MET A 163 -1.41 10.60 -10.93
CA MET A 163 -1.00 9.64 -11.95
C MET A 163 -0.14 10.29 -13.03
N ARG A 164 -0.50 11.49 -13.49
CA ARG A 164 0.31 12.24 -14.46
C ARG A 164 1.70 12.54 -13.89
N LYS A 165 1.77 13.04 -12.65
CA LYS A 165 3.05 13.32 -11.96
C LYS A 165 3.87 12.04 -11.81
N GLN A 166 3.24 10.94 -11.42
CA GLN A 166 3.92 9.65 -11.26
C GLN A 166 4.46 9.10 -12.59
N ILE A 167 3.70 9.20 -13.68
CA ILE A 167 4.15 8.76 -15.02
C ILE A 167 5.31 9.63 -15.51
N GLN A 168 5.26 10.94 -15.32
CA GLN A 168 6.36 11.85 -15.67
C GLN A 168 7.64 11.49 -14.91
N HIS A 169 7.53 11.15 -13.63
CA HIS A 169 8.65 10.69 -12.80
C HIS A 169 9.22 9.37 -13.32
N MET A 170 8.36 8.40 -13.62
CA MET A 170 8.74 7.12 -14.21
C MET A 170 9.51 7.29 -15.53
N ILE A 171 9.07 8.22 -16.38
CA ILE A 171 9.74 8.53 -17.66
C ILE A 171 11.09 9.21 -17.40
N LYS A 172 11.16 10.18 -16.48
CA LYS A 172 12.39 10.92 -16.13
C LYS A 172 13.48 9.99 -15.60
N TYR A 173 13.12 9.09 -14.69
CA TYR A 173 14.06 8.17 -14.03
C TYR A 173 14.08 6.76 -14.66
N ARG A 174 13.44 6.60 -15.83
CA ARG A 174 13.46 5.39 -16.67
C ARG A 174 13.24 4.07 -15.92
N TYR A 175 12.27 4.03 -15.02
CA TYR A 175 11.85 2.77 -14.41
C TYR A 175 10.42 2.41 -14.80
N VAL A 176 10.16 1.11 -14.94
CA VAL A 176 8.84 0.55 -15.27
C VAL A 176 8.44 -0.47 -14.19
N PRO A 177 7.23 -0.37 -13.62
CA PRO A 177 6.77 -1.26 -12.54
C PRO A 177 6.47 -2.68 -13.01
N PHE A 178 6.37 -2.87 -14.34
CA PHE A 178 6.12 -4.14 -14.99
C PHE A 178 7.28 -4.49 -15.92
N THR A 179 7.87 -5.67 -15.70
CA THR A 179 8.86 -6.25 -16.60
C THR A 179 8.16 -6.95 -17.77
N PHE A 180 7.41 -6.22 -18.61
CA PHE A 180 6.91 -6.79 -19.86
C PHE A 180 8.08 -6.85 -20.86
N GLY A 181 8.54 -8.05 -21.21
CA GLY A 181 9.40 -8.26 -22.38
C GLY A 181 10.92 -8.42 -22.15
N LYS A 182 11.41 -8.75 -20.95
CA LYS A 182 12.80 -9.23 -20.84
C LYS A 182 12.90 -10.60 -21.54
N LYS A 183 13.60 -10.65 -22.68
CA LYS A 183 13.98 -11.90 -23.34
C LYS A 183 14.80 -12.72 -22.35
N ASN A 184 14.30 -13.91 -21.99
CA ASN A 184 15.09 -14.90 -21.27
C ASN A 184 16.22 -15.32 -22.21
N TYR A 185 17.43 -14.83 -21.95
CA TYR A 185 18.61 -15.42 -22.57
C TYR A 185 18.75 -16.82 -21.97
N ALA A 186 18.27 -17.83 -22.68
CA ALA A 186 18.59 -19.21 -22.38
C ALA A 186 20.11 -19.31 -22.35
N LYS A 187 20.65 -19.65 -21.18
CA LYS A 187 22.08 -19.89 -20.99
C LYS A 187 22.40 -21.14 -21.79
N ASN A 188 22.84 -20.99 -23.04
CA ASN A 188 23.41 -22.09 -23.80
C ASN A 188 24.68 -22.52 -23.06
N SER A 189 24.56 -23.58 -22.27
CA SER A 189 25.70 -24.36 -21.81
C SER A 189 26.23 -25.13 -23.01
N SER A 190 27.32 -24.62 -23.59
CA SER A 190 28.28 -25.42 -24.36
C SER A 190 29.47 -25.72 -23.46
#